data_AF-A0A7S4F9D8-F1
#
_entry.id   AF-A0A7S4F9D8-F1
#
_cell.length_a   1.000
_cell.length_b   1.000
_cell.length_c   1.000
_cell.angle_alpha   90.00
_cell.angle_beta   90.00
_cell.angle_gamma   90.00
#
_symmetry.space_group_name_H-M   'P 1'
#
loop_
_entity.id
_entity.type
_entity.pdbx_description
1 polymer ?
#
loop_
_entity_poly.entity_id
_entity_poly.type
_entity_poly.pdbx_seq_one_letter_code
_entity_poly.pdbx_strand_id
1 'polypeptide(L)'
;MLPPSSDSDSDEEEVPRQKKVGQSATAGMMPPNSSSEESESDDEPAQVQLTRREREQLEAQKAAEPDPEQMRKDMEKLALIRAKREADAAKRIAKDGWDRMKPMSESNHPPGMQWPPQS
;
A
#
# COMPACT_ATOMS: atom_id res chain seq x y z
N MET A 1 -7.18 -25.36 52.64
CA MET A 1 -7.54 -23.96 52.93
C MET A 1 -7.13 -23.15 51.70
N LEU A 2 -8.07 -22.49 51.03
CA LEU A 2 -7.76 -21.55 49.94
C LEU A 2 -7.38 -20.18 50.52
N PRO A 3 -6.44 -19.42 49.92
CA PRO A 3 -6.23 -18.02 50.26
C PRO A 3 -7.30 -17.10 49.63
N PRO A 4 -7.63 -15.96 50.27
CA PRO A 4 -8.65 -15.03 49.82
C PRO A 4 -8.13 -14.10 48.72
N SER A 5 -9.02 -13.70 47.81
CA SER A 5 -8.78 -12.63 46.85
C SER A 5 -8.44 -11.32 47.57
N SER A 6 -7.39 -10.64 47.11
CA SER A 6 -7.23 -9.19 47.28
C SER A 6 -6.83 -8.60 45.93
N ASP A 7 -7.79 -7.84 45.42
CA ASP A 7 -7.74 -6.75 44.47
C ASP A 7 -6.35 -6.10 44.26
N SER A 8 -5.91 -6.05 43.00
CA SER A 8 -4.94 -5.06 42.52
C SER A 8 -5.14 -4.87 41.01
N ASP A 9 -6.06 -3.95 40.70
CA ASP A 9 -6.01 -3.01 39.56
C ASP A 9 -5.35 -3.56 38.29
N SER A 10 -6.06 -4.46 37.58
CA SER A 10 -5.67 -4.82 36.23
C SER A 10 -6.23 -3.77 35.28
N ASP A 11 -5.43 -2.71 35.13
CA ASP A 11 -5.47 -1.65 34.12
C ASP A 11 -6.40 -2.03 32.95
N GLU A 12 -7.58 -1.41 32.94
CA GLU A 12 -8.58 -1.53 31.89
C GLU A 12 -8.07 -0.74 30.67
N GLU A 13 -7.00 -1.23 30.04
CA GLU A 13 -6.65 -0.81 28.69
C GLU A 13 -7.77 -1.28 27.77
N GLU A 14 -8.66 -0.34 27.44
CA GLU A 14 -9.64 -0.43 26.37
C GLU A 14 -8.92 -0.78 25.06
N VAL A 15 -8.69 -2.07 24.83
CA VAL A 15 -8.22 -2.59 23.55
C VAL A 15 -9.18 -2.08 22.48
N PRO A 16 -8.74 -1.26 21.50
CA PRO A 16 -9.60 -0.80 20.44
C PRO A 16 -10.10 -2.05 19.73
N ARG A 17 -11.40 -2.34 19.87
CA ARG A 17 -12.06 -3.48 19.23
C ARG A 17 -11.70 -3.43 17.76
N GLN A 18 -10.80 -4.31 17.34
CA GLN A 18 -10.39 -4.44 15.95
C GLN A 18 -11.67 -4.66 15.17
N LYS A 19 -12.13 -3.62 14.46
CA LYS A 19 -13.25 -3.75 13.53
C LYS A 19 -12.79 -4.81 12.55
N LYS A 20 -13.36 -6.02 12.66
CA LYS A 20 -13.11 -7.11 11.72
C LYS A 20 -13.53 -6.59 10.36
N VAL A 21 -12.58 -6.11 9.58
CA VAL A 21 -12.79 -5.69 8.21
C VAL A 21 -13.05 -6.98 7.46
N GLY A 22 -14.32 -7.36 7.37
CA GLY A 22 -14.74 -8.52 6.59
C GLY A 22 -14.27 -8.34 5.16
N GLN A 23 -13.84 -9.43 4.53
CA GLN A 23 -13.59 -9.42 3.09
C GLN A 23 -14.88 -9.00 2.37
N SER A 24 -14.76 -8.18 1.33
CA SER A 24 -15.92 -7.78 0.52
C SER A 24 -16.59 -9.04 -0.05
N ALA A 25 -17.91 -8.99 -0.28
CA ALA A 25 -18.65 -10.09 -0.87
C ALA A 25 -18.11 -10.52 -2.26
N THR A 26 -17.31 -9.66 -2.88
CA THR A 26 -16.66 -9.85 -4.17
C THR A 26 -15.25 -10.42 -4.08
N ALA A 27 -14.71 -10.62 -2.87
CA ALA A 27 -13.38 -11.19 -2.68
C ALA A 27 -13.36 -12.64 -3.18
N GLY A 28 -12.62 -12.89 -4.26
CA GLY A 28 -12.50 -14.20 -4.89
C GLY A 28 -13.50 -14.48 -6.02
N MET A 29 -14.39 -13.54 -6.37
CA MET A 29 -15.17 -13.64 -7.60
C MET A 29 -14.26 -13.36 -8.80
N MET A 30 -13.83 -14.41 -9.50
CA MET A 30 -13.20 -14.25 -10.81
C MET A 30 -14.21 -13.63 -11.77
N PRO A 31 -13.80 -12.69 -12.64
CA PRO A 31 -14.67 -12.20 -13.69
C PRO A 31 -15.15 -13.38 -14.54
N PRO A 32 -16.42 -13.37 -14.99
CA PRO A 32 -16.90 -14.42 -15.88
C PRO A 32 -15.97 -14.47 -17.10
N ASN A 33 -15.44 -15.66 -17.38
CA ASN A 33 -14.55 -15.91 -18.50
C ASN A 33 -15.36 -15.75 -19.80
N SER A 34 -15.44 -14.53 -20.32
CA SER A 34 -16.03 -14.24 -21.63
C SER A 34 -15.10 -14.76 -22.72
N SER A 35 -15.24 -16.05 -23.04
CA SER A 35 -14.57 -16.67 -24.17
C SER A 35 -15.43 -16.46 -25.43
N SER A 36 -15.22 -15.35 -26.13
CA SER A 36 -15.50 -15.22 -27.57
C SER A 36 -14.66 -14.08 -28.15
N GLU A 37 -13.78 -14.49 -29.06
CA GLU A 37 -12.97 -13.82 -30.08
C GLU A 37 -12.85 -12.29 -30.13
N GLU A 38 -11.57 -11.87 -30.25
CA GLU A 38 -11.04 -10.64 -30.85
C GLU A 38 -11.59 -9.30 -30.34
N SER A 39 -10.80 -8.64 -29.49
CA SER A 39 -10.64 -7.19 -29.63
C SER A 39 -9.26 -6.80 -29.12
N GLU A 40 -8.55 -6.08 -29.98
CA GLU A 40 -7.21 -5.55 -29.80
C GLU A 40 -6.96 -4.94 -28.42
N SER A 41 -5.71 -5.10 -27.99
CA SER A 41 -5.16 -4.48 -26.79
C SER A 41 -5.25 -2.95 -26.90
N ASP A 42 -6.27 -2.38 -26.30
CA ASP A 42 -6.33 -0.98 -25.96
C ASP A 42 -5.96 -0.84 -24.49
N ASP A 43 -4.72 -0.43 -24.24
CA ASP A 43 -4.21 0.05 -22.94
C ASP A 43 -4.89 1.39 -22.61
N GLU A 44 -6.22 1.40 -22.57
CA GLU A 44 -6.96 2.54 -22.08
C GLU A 44 -7.26 2.34 -20.59
N PRO A 45 -6.93 3.33 -19.74
CA PRO A 45 -7.29 3.26 -18.34
C PRO A 45 -8.80 3.14 -18.28
N ALA A 46 -9.30 2.01 -17.76
CA ALA A 46 -10.71 1.73 -17.59
C ALA A 46 -11.42 3.01 -17.17
N GLN A 47 -12.17 3.58 -18.11
CA GLN A 47 -12.68 4.94 -18.00
C GLN A 47 -13.69 4.92 -16.86
N VAL A 48 -13.23 5.21 -15.65
CA VAL A 48 -14.09 5.41 -14.49
C VAL A 48 -14.98 6.55 -14.94
N GLN A 49 -16.23 6.24 -15.30
CA GLN A 49 -17.22 7.23 -15.67
C GLN A 49 -17.56 8.00 -14.40
N LEU A 50 -16.67 8.93 -14.04
CA LEU A 50 -16.86 9.87 -12.96
C LEU A 50 -18.17 10.59 -13.26
N THR A 51 -19.02 10.66 -12.25
CA THR A 51 -20.25 11.44 -12.39
C THR A 51 -19.89 12.88 -12.79
N ARG A 52 -20.76 13.58 -13.51
CA ARG A 52 -20.51 14.97 -13.95
C ARG A 52 -19.99 15.87 -12.80
N ARG A 53 -20.52 15.65 -11.61
CA ARG A 53 -20.15 16.33 -10.36
C ARG A 53 -18.74 15.98 -9.88
N GLU A 54 -18.37 14.72 -9.98
CA GLU A 54 -17.06 14.21 -9.55
C GLU A 54 -15.96 14.66 -10.50
N ARG A 55 -16.26 14.73 -11.81
CA ARG A 55 -15.38 15.32 -12.82
C ARG A 55 -15.13 16.81 -12.57
N GLU A 56 -16.19 17.57 -12.29
CA GLU A 56 -16.10 19.00 -11.97
C GLU A 56 -15.34 19.27 -10.66
N GLN A 57 -15.51 18.41 -9.64
CA GLN A 57 -14.74 18.53 -8.39
C GLN A 57 -13.26 18.22 -8.57
N LEU A 58 -12.93 17.25 -9.40
CA LEU A 58 -11.55 16.88 -9.68
C LEU A 58 -10.87 17.95 -10.56
N GLU A 59 -11.62 18.54 -11.49
CA GLU A 59 -11.18 19.68 -12.30
C GLU A 59 -11.03 20.96 -11.47
N ALA A 60 -11.92 21.24 -10.53
CA ALA A 60 -11.79 22.37 -9.60
C ALA A 60 -10.59 22.20 -8.64
N GLN A 61 -10.35 20.97 -8.16
CA GLN A 61 -9.16 20.65 -7.35
C GLN A 61 -7.87 20.71 -8.16
N LYS A 62 -7.91 20.42 -9.47
CA LYS A 62 -6.77 20.47 -10.39
C LYS A 62 -6.50 21.90 -10.91
N ALA A 63 -7.54 22.71 -11.08
CA ALA A 63 -7.46 24.09 -11.57
C ALA A 63 -7.08 25.09 -10.47
N ALA A 64 -7.20 24.70 -9.19
CA ALA A 64 -6.51 25.39 -8.12
C ALA A 64 -5.00 25.11 -8.27
N GLU A 65 -4.27 26.02 -8.93
CA GLU A 65 -2.81 25.98 -8.97
C GLU A 65 -2.30 25.71 -7.54
N PRO A 66 -1.45 24.69 -7.33
CA PRO A 66 -1.00 24.38 -5.99
C PRO A 66 -0.21 25.58 -5.47
N ASP A 67 -0.75 26.20 -4.41
CA ASP A 67 -0.11 27.29 -3.70
C ASP A 67 1.38 26.93 -3.47
N PRO A 68 2.35 27.79 -3.83
CA PRO A 68 3.77 27.51 -3.66
C PRO A 68 4.15 27.05 -2.24
N GLU A 69 3.41 27.44 -1.21
CA GLU A 69 3.62 26.90 0.15
C GLU A 69 3.15 25.45 0.32
N GLN A 70 2.05 25.08 -0.34
CA GLN A 70 1.53 23.71 -0.32
C GLN A 70 2.49 22.75 -1.03
N MET A 71 3.08 23.17 -2.16
CA MET A 71 4.13 22.38 -2.83
C MET A 71 5.34 22.14 -1.92
N ARG A 72 5.77 23.13 -1.14
CA ARG A 72 6.89 22.98 -0.19
C ARG A 72 6.55 21.99 0.92
N LYS A 73 5.35 22.10 1.50
CA LYS A 73 4.85 21.16 2.53
C LYS A 73 4.76 19.73 1.98
N ASP A 74 4.30 19.56 0.75
CA ASP A 74 4.17 18.24 0.16
C ASP A 74 5.54 17.64 -0.20
N MET A 75 6.52 18.44 -0.62
CA MET A 75 7.90 17.99 -0.77
C MET A 75 8.53 17.56 0.56
N GLU A 76 8.27 18.28 1.65
CA GLU A 76 8.72 17.90 2.99
C GLU A 76 8.11 16.58 3.45
N LYS A 77 6.79 16.38 3.25
CA LYS A 77 6.13 15.10 3.51
C LYS A 77 6.72 13.97 2.68
N LEU A 78 6.97 14.21 1.39
CA LEU A 78 7.60 13.21 0.51
C LEU A 78 9.02 12.86 0.97
N ALA A 79 9.80 13.83 1.45
CA ALA A 79 11.12 13.59 2.02
C ALA A 79 11.04 12.73 3.29
N LEU A 80 10.09 13.02 4.20
CA LEU A 80 9.84 12.20 5.39
C LEU A 80 9.43 10.77 5.05
N ILE A 81 8.54 10.60 4.06
CA ILE A 81 8.10 9.28 3.60
C ILE A 81 9.28 8.51 2.98
N ARG A 82 10.11 9.18 2.16
CA ARG A 82 11.30 8.58 1.56
C ARG A 82 12.27 8.11 2.65
N ALA A 83 12.58 8.97 3.62
CA ALA A 83 13.48 8.63 4.73
C ALA A 83 12.96 7.42 5.54
N LYS A 84 11.66 7.37 5.84
CA LYS A 84 11.05 6.23 6.53
C LYS A 84 11.16 4.94 5.70
N ARG A 85 10.85 5.01 4.40
CA ARG A 85 10.96 3.86 3.48
C ARG A 85 12.40 3.36 3.35
N GLU A 86 13.37 4.27 3.28
CA GLU A 86 14.79 3.93 3.25
C GLU A 86 15.26 3.29 4.55
N ALA A 87 14.85 3.81 5.72
CA ALA A 87 15.17 3.19 7.00
C ALA A 87 14.57 1.78 7.13
N ASP A 88 13.33 1.60 6.68
CA ASP A 88 12.69 0.27 6.68
C ASP A 88 13.31 -0.67 5.64
N ALA A 89 13.78 -0.13 4.49
CA ALA A 89 14.55 -0.89 3.52
C ALA A 89 15.90 -1.33 4.10
N ALA A 90 16.61 -0.43 4.80
CA ALA A 90 17.86 -0.74 5.48
C ALA A 90 17.69 -1.84 6.54
N LYS A 91 16.61 -1.79 7.34
CA LYS A 91 16.29 -2.86 8.30
C LYS A 91 16.04 -4.21 7.60
N ARG A 92 15.36 -4.20 6.46
CA ARG A 92 15.09 -5.42 5.66
C ARG A 92 16.38 -5.98 5.07
N ILE A 93 17.17 -5.13 4.42
CA ILE A 93 18.48 -5.51 3.86
C ILE A 93 19.40 -6.03 4.97
N ALA A 94 19.41 -5.41 6.16
CA ALA A 94 20.22 -5.89 7.29
C ALA A 94 19.77 -7.27 7.80
N LYS A 95 18.46 -7.58 7.72
CA LYS A 95 17.90 -8.87 8.16
C LYS A 95 18.09 -9.98 7.12
N ASP A 96 17.80 -9.69 5.85
CA ASP A 96 17.73 -10.70 4.79
C ASP A 96 18.96 -10.69 3.86
N GLY A 97 19.77 -9.63 3.91
CA GLY A 97 20.89 -9.40 2.99
C GLY A 97 20.50 -8.74 1.66
N TRP A 98 19.20 -8.55 1.39
CA TRP A 98 18.69 -7.98 0.13
C TRP A 98 17.33 -7.30 0.32
N ASP A 99 16.92 -6.44 -0.62
CA ASP A 99 15.64 -5.73 -0.55
C ASP A 99 14.54 -6.46 -1.33
N ARG A 100 13.67 -7.15 -0.59
CA ARG A 100 12.48 -7.85 -1.12
C ARG A 100 11.43 -6.93 -1.78
N MET A 101 11.49 -5.62 -1.53
CA MET A 101 10.51 -4.65 -2.05
C MET A 101 11.01 -3.88 -3.27
N LYS A 102 12.29 -4.00 -3.61
CA LYS A 102 12.85 -3.49 -4.85
C LYS A 102 12.80 -4.57 -5.92
N PRO A 103 12.66 -4.20 -7.20
CA PRO A 103 12.78 -5.16 -8.29
C PRO A 103 14.13 -5.87 -8.21
N MET A 104 14.14 -7.15 -8.58
CA MET A 104 15.38 -7.91 -8.65
C MET A 104 16.26 -7.34 -9.76
N SER A 105 17.53 -7.12 -9.44
CA SER A 105 18.52 -6.60 -10.38
C SER A 105 19.88 -7.22 -10.09
N GLU A 106 20.86 -6.95 -10.97
CA GLU A 106 22.26 -7.36 -10.78
C GLU A 106 22.82 -6.94 -9.41
N SER A 107 22.30 -5.87 -8.80
CA SER A 107 22.73 -5.36 -7.49
C SER A 107 21.74 -5.64 -6.35
N ASN A 108 20.56 -6.20 -6.62
CA ASN A 108 19.53 -6.48 -5.62
C ASN A 108 18.89 -7.83 -5.91
N HIS A 109 19.47 -8.89 -5.36
CA HIS A 109 18.96 -10.25 -5.46
C HIS A 109 19.33 -11.00 -4.18
N PRO A 110 18.60 -12.08 -3.83
CA PRO A 110 18.92 -12.86 -2.64
C PRO A 110 20.35 -13.43 -2.70
N PRO A 111 21.04 -13.54 -1.55
CA PRO A 111 22.37 -14.10 -1.50
C PRO A 111 22.36 -15.56 -1.99
N GLY A 112 23.29 -15.91 -2.88
CA GLY A 112 23.39 -17.25 -3.48
C GLY A 112 22.53 -17.48 -4.73
N MET A 113 21.71 -16.51 -5.12
CA MET A 113 20.96 -16.56 -6.39
C MET A 113 21.73 -15.80 -7.48
N GLN A 114 21.89 -16.39 -8.66
CA GLN A 114 22.43 -15.68 -9.82
C GLN A 114 21.30 -14.96 -10.56
N TRP A 115 21.49 -13.66 -10.78
CA TRP A 115 20.63 -12.81 -11.59
C TRP A 115 21.43 -12.29 -12.80
N PRO A 116 20.89 -12.31 -14.03
CA PRO A 116 19.60 -12.89 -14.42
C PRO A 116 19.60 -14.43 -14.30
N PRO A 117 18.42 -15.07 -14.21
CA PRO A 117 18.34 -16.53 -14.22
C PRO A 117 18.94 -17.07 -15.52
N GLN A 118 19.77 -18.12 -15.42
CA GLN A 118 20.35 -18.76 -16.60
C GLN A 118 19.22 -19.46 -17.37
N SER A 119 19.15 -19.23 -18.68
CA SER A 119 18.11 -19.78 -19.57
C SER A 119 18.29 -21.27 -19.84
#